data_AF-A0A2K3NKN6-F1
#
_entry.id   AF-A0A2K3NKN6-F1
#
_cell.length_a   1.000
_cell.length_b   1.000
_cell.length_c   1.000
_cell.angle_alpha   90.00
_cell.angle_beta   90.00
_cell.angle_gamma   90.00
#
_symmetry.space_group_name_H-M   'P 1'
#
loop_
_entity.id
_entity.type
_entity.pdbx_description
1 polymer ?
#
loop_
_entity_poly.entity_id
_entity_poly.type
_entity_poly.pdbx_seq_one_letter_code
_entity_poly.pdbx_strand_id
1 'polypeptide(L)'
;VTNFYATSSRYGTPDDFKRLVDEAHGLGLLVFMEIVHSYAAADEMVGLSLFDGSNDCFFHSGKRGQHKFWGTRMFKYGDLDVLHFLLSNLSWWIEEYQIDGYQFHSLSSMIYTHNGFASFTGDLEEYSNQYVDREALLYLIMANEILHVLYPNIVTIAEDATYYPGLCEPTSQGGLGFDYYVNLSAPEMWSTFLETVPDHEWSMTKVVLE
;
A
#
# COMPACT_ATOMS: atom_id res chain seq x y z
N VAL A 1 8.33 -5.74 -5.09
CA VAL A 1 8.04 -6.16 -6.49
C VAL A 1 9.23 -5.86 -7.40
N THR A 2 9.50 -6.67 -8.43
CA THR A 2 10.53 -6.41 -9.46
C THR A 2 9.95 -5.86 -10.76
N ASN A 3 8.88 -6.47 -11.28
CA ASN A 3 8.24 -6.12 -12.54
C ASN A 3 6.78 -5.73 -12.30
N PHE A 4 6.47 -4.43 -12.26
CA PHE A 4 5.20 -3.91 -11.76
C PHE A 4 4.01 -4.10 -12.71
N TYR A 5 4.27 -4.26 -14.01
CA TYR A 5 3.22 -4.45 -15.03
C TYR A 5 3.05 -5.92 -15.46
N ALA A 6 3.77 -6.83 -14.81
CA ALA A 6 3.79 -8.24 -15.18
C ALA A 6 3.05 -9.10 -14.15
N THR A 7 2.27 -10.06 -14.63
CA THR A 7 1.77 -11.14 -13.77
C THR A 7 2.93 -12.04 -13.34
N SER A 8 2.82 -12.63 -12.15
CA SER A 8 3.82 -13.60 -11.68
C SER A 8 3.79 -14.84 -12.56
N SER A 9 4.87 -15.06 -13.33
CA SER A 9 5.00 -16.18 -14.26
C SER A 9 5.02 -17.57 -13.59
N ARG A 10 5.13 -17.63 -12.27
CA ARG A 10 5.09 -18.89 -11.51
C ARG A 10 3.74 -19.60 -11.58
N TYR A 11 2.67 -18.85 -11.87
CA TYR A 11 1.29 -19.35 -11.84
C TYR A 11 0.67 -19.49 -13.24
N GLY A 12 1.42 -19.16 -14.30
CA GLY A 12 0.94 -19.22 -15.67
C GLY A 12 1.25 -17.95 -16.45
N THR A 13 0.52 -17.79 -17.54
CA THR A 13 0.59 -16.64 -18.44
C THR A 13 -0.32 -15.49 -17.96
N PRO A 14 -0.15 -14.28 -18.49
CA PRO A 14 -1.12 -13.19 -18.29
C PRO A 14 -2.57 -13.59 -18.61
N ASP A 15 -2.80 -14.37 -19.66
CA ASP A 15 -4.15 -14.81 -20.06
C ASP A 15 -4.76 -15.79 -19.04
N ASP A 16 -3.94 -16.61 -18.38
CA ASP A 16 -4.42 -17.47 -17.29
C ASP A 16 -4.92 -16.63 -16.10
N PHE A 17 -4.26 -15.49 -15.81
CA PHE A 17 -4.74 -14.58 -14.77
C PHE A 17 -6.03 -13.86 -15.18
N LYS A 18 -6.16 -13.40 -16.43
CA LYS A 18 -7.43 -12.85 -16.95
C LYS A 18 -8.57 -13.85 -16.80
N ARG A 19 -8.32 -15.12 -17.14
CA ARG A 19 -9.30 -16.19 -16.98
C ARG A 19 -9.71 -16.40 -15.52
N LEU A 20 -8.76 -16.31 -14.57
CA LEU A 20 -9.09 -16.39 -13.14
C LEU A 20 -10.05 -15.28 -12.73
N VAL A 21 -9.80 -14.04 -13.15
CA VAL A 21 -10.67 -12.90 -12.84
C VAL A 21 -12.05 -13.10 -13.47
N ASP A 22 -12.12 -13.48 -14.75
CA ASP A 22 -13.37 -13.74 -15.46
C ASP A 22 -14.20 -14.87 -14.81
N GLU A 23 -13.55 -15.97 -14.39
CA GLU A 23 -14.23 -17.05 -13.68
C GLU A 23 -14.74 -16.61 -12.30
N ALA A 24 -14.00 -15.77 -11.57
CA ALA A 24 -14.45 -15.19 -10.30
C ALA A 24 -15.67 -14.27 -10.49
N HIS A 25 -15.63 -13.40 -11.50
CA HIS A 25 -16.75 -12.54 -11.88
C HIS A 25 -17.97 -13.34 -12.32
N GLY A 26 -17.79 -14.43 -13.08
CA GLY A 26 -18.86 -15.36 -13.45
C GLY A 26 -19.56 -16.02 -12.25
N LEU A 27 -18.89 -16.05 -11.09
CA LEU A 27 -19.43 -16.52 -9.81
C LEU A 27 -19.98 -15.38 -8.92
N GLY A 28 -19.93 -14.13 -9.39
CA GLY A 28 -20.36 -12.95 -8.64
C GLY A 28 -19.39 -12.54 -7.51
N LEU A 29 -18.11 -12.89 -7.62
CA LEU A 29 -17.06 -12.51 -6.69
C LEU A 29 -16.29 -11.29 -7.20
N LEU A 30 -15.96 -10.36 -6.30
CA LEU A 30 -15.02 -9.28 -6.61
C LEU A 30 -13.57 -9.76 -6.41
N VAL A 31 -12.66 -9.23 -7.21
CA VAL A 31 -11.23 -9.52 -7.17
C VAL A 31 -10.45 -8.26 -6.83
N PHE A 32 -9.86 -8.26 -5.63
CA PHE A 32 -8.93 -7.22 -5.20
C PHE A 32 -7.49 -7.68 -5.33
N MET A 33 -6.62 -6.76 -5.77
CA MET A 33 -5.19 -7.03 -5.88
C MET A 33 -4.41 -6.27 -4.81
N GLU A 34 -3.45 -6.94 -4.17
CA GLU A 34 -2.47 -6.23 -3.35
C GLU A 34 -1.55 -5.41 -4.26
N ILE A 35 -1.55 -4.09 -4.09
CA ILE A 35 -0.67 -3.16 -4.83
C ILE A 35 0.47 -2.70 -3.93
N VAL A 36 1.68 -3.07 -4.32
CA VAL A 36 2.90 -2.78 -3.55
C VAL A 36 3.62 -1.60 -4.20
N HIS A 37 3.14 -0.39 -3.93
CA HIS A 37 3.79 0.85 -4.34
C HIS A 37 4.67 1.47 -3.25
N SER A 38 4.73 0.83 -2.08
CA SER A 38 5.52 1.30 -0.96
C SER A 38 7.03 1.14 -1.13
N TYR A 39 7.45 0.16 -1.94
CA TYR A 39 8.86 -0.11 -2.24
C TYR A 39 9.02 -1.02 -3.47
N ALA A 40 10.24 -1.06 -4.00
CA ALA A 40 10.65 -2.05 -5.01
C ALA A 40 11.77 -2.94 -4.49
N ALA A 41 11.93 -4.13 -5.10
CA ALA A 41 13.08 -4.98 -4.80
C ALA A 41 14.39 -4.24 -5.16
N ALA A 42 15.46 -4.48 -4.39
CA ALA A 42 16.79 -3.93 -4.67
C ALA A 42 17.57 -4.71 -5.75
N ASP A 43 16.94 -5.68 -6.40
CA ASP A 43 17.53 -6.45 -7.48
C ASP A 43 17.81 -5.55 -8.70
N GLU A 44 19.08 -5.50 -9.10
CA GLU A 44 19.58 -4.69 -10.21
C GLU A 44 19.55 -5.42 -11.56
N MET A 45 19.42 -6.75 -11.55
CA MET A 45 19.44 -7.57 -12.77
C MET A 45 18.06 -7.71 -13.39
N VAL A 46 17.01 -7.79 -12.57
CA VAL A 46 15.63 -8.05 -13.02
C VAL A 46 14.60 -7.08 -12.45
N GLY A 47 15.04 -6.09 -11.66
CA GLY A 47 14.18 -5.07 -11.06
C GLY A 47 14.47 -3.67 -11.58
N LEU A 48 13.82 -2.69 -10.95
CA LEU A 48 13.99 -1.27 -11.28
C LEU A 48 15.24 -0.63 -10.63
N SER A 49 15.93 -1.36 -9.75
CA SER A 49 17.13 -0.85 -9.06
C SER A 49 18.24 -0.62 -10.08
N LEU A 50 18.89 0.56 -10.06
CA LEU A 50 19.91 0.95 -11.05
C LEU A 50 19.45 0.84 -12.52
N PHE A 51 18.16 1.07 -12.80
CA PHE A 51 17.58 0.85 -14.12
C PHE A 51 18.34 1.51 -15.29
N ASP A 52 18.82 2.75 -15.11
CA ASP A 52 19.62 3.50 -16.09
C ASP A 52 21.12 3.57 -15.71
N GLY A 53 21.55 2.73 -14.76
CA GLY A 53 22.88 2.75 -14.15
C GLY A 53 23.07 3.81 -13.05
N SER A 54 22.06 4.67 -12.80
CA SER A 54 22.06 5.64 -11.71
C SER A 54 21.29 5.14 -10.49
N ASN A 55 21.64 5.67 -9.31
CA ASN A 55 20.97 5.31 -8.06
C ASN A 55 19.74 6.19 -7.76
N ASP A 56 19.36 7.07 -8.69
CA ASP A 56 18.33 8.09 -8.50
C ASP A 56 17.33 8.21 -9.66
N CYS A 57 17.21 7.16 -10.50
CA CYS A 57 16.20 7.09 -11.57
C CYS A 57 14.76 7.02 -11.00
N PHE A 58 14.32 5.86 -10.49
CA PHE A 58 12.99 5.71 -9.86
C PHE A 58 12.97 6.00 -8.35
N PHE A 59 14.15 5.98 -7.71
CA PHE A 59 14.27 5.92 -6.25
C PHE A 59 15.06 7.10 -5.70
N HIS A 60 14.87 7.41 -4.42
CA HIS A 60 15.75 8.37 -3.76
C HIS A 60 17.18 7.82 -3.69
N SER A 61 18.17 8.72 -3.57
CA SER A 61 19.56 8.36 -3.30
C SER A 61 19.86 8.33 -1.80
N GLY A 62 20.98 7.70 -1.43
CA GLY A 62 21.44 7.62 -0.04
C GLY A 62 20.47 6.88 0.88
N LYS A 63 20.42 7.29 2.16
CA LYS A 63 19.62 6.61 3.18
C LYS A 63 18.11 6.70 2.93
N ARG A 64 17.62 7.77 2.29
CA ARG A 64 16.18 7.91 1.96
C ARG A 64 15.75 6.92 0.88
N GLY A 65 16.68 6.48 0.04
CA GLY A 65 16.44 5.51 -1.04
C GLY A 65 16.28 4.07 -0.61
N GLN A 66 16.51 3.75 0.66
CA GLN A 66 16.56 2.38 1.16
C GLN A 66 15.65 2.20 2.36
N HIS A 67 14.79 1.18 2.30
CA HIS A 67 13.98 0.78 3.44
C HIS A 67 14.87 0.12 4.50
N LYS A 68 14.98 0.73 5.67
CA LYS A 68 15.97 0.36 6.70
C LYS A 68 15.92 -1.11 7.11
N PHE A 69 14.72 -1.67 7.20
CA PHE A 69 14.51 -3.03 7.70
C PHE A 69 14.38 -4.09 6.61
N TRP A 70 14.01 -3.70 5.39
CA TRP A 70 13.72 -4.65 4.31
C TRP A 70 14.81 -4.67 3.23
N GLY A 71 15.70 -3.67 3.22
CA GLY A 71 16.72 -3.54 2.18
C GLY A 71 16.15 -3.27 0.79
N THR A 72 14.89 -2.81 0.72
CA THR A 72 14.19 -2.49 -0.53
C THR A 72 14.42 -1.03 -0.94
N ARG A 73 14.06 -0.68 -2.18
CA ARG A 73 14.24 0.67 -2.74
C ARG A 73 12.97 1.51 -2.55
N MET A 74 13.14 2.77 -2.17
CA MET A 74 12.05 3.73 -1.91
C MET A 74 11.86 4.71 -3.07
N PHE A 75 10.64 4.79 -3.61
CA PHE A 75 10.30 5.63 -4.76
C PHE A 75 10.43 7.13 -4.48
N LYS A 76 10.74 7.90 -5.53
CA LYS A 76 10.61 9.37 -5.53
C LYS A 76 9.20 9.76 -5.93
N TYR A 77 8.27 9.79 -4.98
CA TYR A 77 6.87 10.11 -5.30
C TYR A 77 6.66 11.53 -5.86
N GLY A 78 7.62 12.44 -5.69
CA GLY A 78 7.55 13.80 -6.27
C GLY A 78 8.07 13.89 -7.71
N ASP A 79 8.65 12.82 -8.24
CA ASP A 79 9.16 12.77 -9.61
C ASP A 79 8.02 12.45 -10.59
N LEU A 80 7.88 13.25 -11.66
CA LEU A 80 6.75 13.14 -12.58
C LEU A 80 6.74 11.80 -13.34
N ASP A 81 7.91 11.28 -13.70
CA ASP A 81 8.01 10.02 -14.44
C ASP A 81 7.67 8.84 -13.53
N VAL A 82 8.05 8.92 -12.25
CA VAL A 82 7.66 7.94 -11.21
C VAL A 82 6.15 8.01 -10.95
N LEU A 83 5.57 9.21 -10.85
CA LEU A 83 4.13 9.39 -10.71
C LEU A 83 3.38 8.77 -11.90
N HIS A 84 3.79 9.08 -13.12
CA HIS A 84 3.20 8.48 -14.31
C HIS A 84 3.32 6.96 -14.30
N PHE A 85 4.48 6.43 -13.92
CA PHE A 85 4.71 4.99 -13.83
C PHE A 85 3.76 4.31 -12.83
N LEU A 86 3.61 4.87 -11.62
CA LEU A 86 2.78 4.29 -10.56
C LEU A 86 1.27 4.48 -10.83
N LEU A 87 0.84 5.66 -11.28
CA LEU A 87 -0.56 5.93 -11.59
C LEU A 87 -1.04 5.13 -12.80
N SER A 88 -0.23 5.04 -13.85
CA SER A 88 -0.56 4.20 -15.01
C SER A 88 -0.57 2.71 -14.64
N ASN A 89 0.18 2.30 -13.60
CA ASN A 89 0.17 0.92 -13.14
C ASN A 89 -1.18 0.55 -12.53
N LEU A 90 -1.81 1.48 -11.81
CA LEU A 90 -3.17 1.28 -11.31
C LEU A 90 -4.12 1.06 -12.49
N SER A 91 -4.24 2.01 -13.41
CA SER A 91 -5.10 1.85 -14.59
C SER A 91 -4.82 0.58 -15.40
N TRP A 92 -3.55 0.20 -15.56
CA TRP A 92 -3.15 -1.03 -16.28
C TRP A 92 -3.85 -2.27 -15.75
N TRP A 93 -3.84 -2.47 -14.43
CA TRP A 93 -4.44 -3.67 -13.86
C TRP A 93 -5.96 -3.71 -14.00
N ILE A 94 -6.63 -2.56 -13.88
CA ILE A 94 -8.07 -2.45 -14.07
C ILE A 94 -8.44 -2.68 -15.54
N GLU A 95 -7.79 -1.99 -16.46
CA GLU A 95 -8.15 -2.04 -17.88
C GLU A 95 -7.83 -3.41 -18.50
N GLU A 96 -6.64 -3.94 -18.22
CA GLU A 96 -6.17 -5.17 -18.86
C GLU A 96 -6.70 -6.44 -18.18
N TYR A 97 -6.89 -6.41 -16.86
CA TYR A 97 -7.25 -7.60 -16.06
C TYR A 97 -8.58 -7.48 -15.33
N GLN A 98 -9.30 -6.35 -15.44
CA GLN A 98 -10.64 -6.15 -14.87
C GLN A 98 -10.68 -6.34 -13.35
N ILE A 99 -9.62 -5.97 -12.63
CA ILE A 99 -9.66 -6.02 -11.16
C ILE A 99 -10.65 -4.97 -10.60
N ASP A 100 -11.27 -5.30 -9.48
CA ASP A 100 -12.33 -4.49 -8.85
C ASP A 100 -11.81 -3.50 -7.80
N GLY A 101 -10.51 -3.57 -7.50
CA GLY A 101 -9.92 -2.72 -6.48
C GLY A 101 -8.56 -3.19 -5.98
N TYR A 102 -8.07 -2.48 -4.97
CA TYR A 102 -6.75 -2.69 -4.41
C TYR A 102 -6.74 -2.74 -2.90
N GLN A 103 -5.81 -3.53 -2.36
CA GLN A 103 -5.25 -3.31 -1.04
C GLN A 103 -3.85 -2.68 -1.21
N PHE A 104 -3.67 -1.44 -0.79
CA PHE A 104 -2.38 -0.77 -0.83
C PHE A 104 -1.53 -1.22 0.34
N HIS A 105 -0.40 -1.85 0.03
CA HIS A 105 0.46 -2.49 1.03
C HIS A 105 1.41 -1.50 1.70
N SER A 106 1.41 -1.50 3.04
CA SER A 106 2.33 -0.77 3.90
C SER A 106 2.42 0.74 3.63
N LEU A 107 1.32 1.45 3.81
CA LEU A 107 1.26 2.92 3.68
C LEU A 107 2.21 3.61 4.66
N SER A 108 2.36 3.09 5.87
CA SER A 108 3.30 3.61 6.87
C SER A 108 4.74 3.68 6.36
N SER A 109 5.16 2.72 5.51
CA SER A 109 6.46 2.73 4.85
C SER A 109 6.63 3.88 3.86
N MET A 110 5.52 4.32 3.27
CA MET A 110 5.47 5.43 2.31
C MET A 110 5.42 6.78 3.03
N ILE A 111 4.50 6.90 4.00
CA ILE A 111 4.15 8.15 4.66
C ILE A 111 5.27 8.61 5.58
N TYR A 112 6.07 7.71 6.15
CA TYR A 112 7.09 8.07 7.12
C TYR A 112 8.50 7.65 6.70
N THR A 113 9.46 8.56 6.89
CA THR A 113 10.89 8.29 6.65
C THR A 113 11.51 7.25 7.58
N HIS A 114 10.89 6.98 8.73
CA HIS A 114 11.23 5.85 9.61
C HIS A 114 10.44 4.57 9.28
N ASN A 115 9.71 4.58 8.17
CA ASN A 115 8.94 3.48 7.61
C ASN A 115 7.92 2.84 8.57
N GLY A 116 7.25 3.64 9.40
CA GLY A 116 6.25 3.12 10.35
C GLY A 116 6.82 2.44 11.60
N PHE A 117 8.14 2.33 11.77
CA PHE A 117 8.75 1.69 12.95
C PHE A 117 8.90 2.61 14.17
N ALA A 118 8.29 3.80 14.15
CA ALA A 118 8.15 4.62 15.34
C ALA A 118 6.90 4.17 16.12
N SER A 119 6.85 4.47 17.42
CA SER A 119 5.63 4.28 18.19
C SER A 119 4.64 5.41 17.89
N PHE A 120 3.35 5.05 17.81
CA PHE A 120 2.24 5.97 17.61
C PHE A 120 1.28 5.84 18.79
N THR A 121 0.97 6.94 19.45
CA THR A 121 -0.02 7.04 20.54
C THR A 121 -1.36 7.57 20.06
N GLY A 122 -1.41 8.12 18.83
CA GLY A 122 -2.57 8.81 18.27
C GLY A 122 -2.49 10.33 18.41
N ASP A 123 -1.38 10.87 18.92
CA ASP A 123 -1.18 12.32 19.03
C ASP A 123 -0.93 12.94 17.64
N LEU A 124 -1.64 14.02 17.31
CA LEU A 124 -1.62 14.61 15.96
C LEU A 124 -0.20 15.05 15.51
N GLU A 125 0.67 15.40 16.45
CA GLU A 125 2.07 15.77 16.19
C GLU A 125 2.88 14.62 15.56
N GLU A 126 2.49 13.37 15.80
CA GLU A 126 3.12 12.18 15.21
C GLU A 126 2.82 12.07 13.71
N TYR A 127 1.69 12.63 13.25
CA TYR A 127 1.22 12.60 11.87
C TYR A 127 1.54 13.86 11.08
N SER A 128 2.04 14.92 11.75
CA SER A 128 2.31 16.24 11.16
C SER A 128 3.68 16.78 11.57
N ASN A 129 4.74 16.03 11.27
CA ASN A 129 6.11 16.41 11.61
C ASN A 129 7.07 16.29 10.40
N GLN A 130 8.36 16.54 10.65
CA GLN A 130 9.41 16.50 9.62
C GLN A 130 9.69 15.11 9.03
N TYR A 131 9.22 14.05 9.67
CA TYR A 131 9.43 12.67 9.22
C TYR A 131 8.37 12.21 8.22
N VAL A 132 7.31 12.99 8.03
CA VAL A 132 6.24 12.74 7.08
C VAL A 132 6.69 13.07 5.65
N ASP A 133 6.59 12.10 4.76
CA ASP A 133 6.83 12.25 3.34
C ASP A 133 5.58 12.83 2.65
N ARG A 134 5.63 14.12 2.38
CA ARG A 134 4.53 14.86 1.74
C ARG A 134 4.33 14.43 0.29
N GLU A 135 5.38 13.98 -0.39
CA GLU A 135 5.31 13.54 -1.78
C GLU A 135 4.55 12.21 -1.86
N ALA A 136 4.79 11.31 -0.89
CA ALA A 136 4.03 10.07 -0.75
C ALA A 136 2.55 10.32 -0.46
N LEU A 137 2.22 11.23 0.47
CA LEU A 137 0.83 11.60 0.76
C LEU A 137 0.11 12.16 -0.47
N LEU A 138 0.78 13.07 -1.22
CA LEU A 138 0.21 13.61 -2.47
C LEU A 138 -0.01 12.52 -3.50
N TYR A 139 0.91 11.56 -3.64
CA TYR A 139 0.72 10.41 -4.51
C TYR A 139 -0.53 9.59 -4.14
N LEU A 140 -0.73 9.29 -2.84
CA LEU A 140 -1.90 8.53 -2.37
C LEU A 140 -3.22 9.27 -2.63
N ILE A 141 -3.25 10.59 -2.37
CA ILE A 141 -4.41 11.44 -2.67
C ILE A 141 -4.71 11.41 -4.18
N MET A 142 -3.70 11.65 -5.02
CA MET A 142 -3.87 11.63 -6.49
C MET A 142 -4.32 10.26 -6.99
N ALA A 143 -3.76 9.16 -6.45
CA ALA A 143 -4.13 7.81 -6.81
C ALA A 143 -5.61 7.56 -6.53
N ASN A 144 -6.10 7.89 -5.33
CA ASN A 144 -7.51 7.72 -4.99
C ASN A 144 -8.43 8.65 -5.79
N GLU A 145 -8.07 9.91 -6.00
CA GLU A 145 -8.89 10.82 -6.83
C GLU A 145 -9.03 10.31 -8.26
N ILE A 146 -7.92 9.93 -8.90
CA ILE A 146 -7.93 9.46 -10.28
C ILE A 146 -8.70 8.15 -10.39
N LEU A 147 -8.47 7.20 -9.47
CA LEU A 147 -9.16 5.91 -9.47
C LEU A 147 -10.68 6.09 -9.37
N HIS A 148 -11.17 6.88 -8.41
CA HIS A 148 -12.61 7.06 -8.23
C HIS A 148 -13.26 7.94 -9.32
N VAL A 149 -12.50 8.81 -9.97
CA VAL A 149 -13.00 9.59 -11.13
C VAL A 149 -13.12 8.71 -12.37
N LEU A 150 -12.12 7.87 -12.65
CA LEU A 150 -12.10 7.03 -13.86
C LEU A 150 -12.93 5.75 -13.70
N TYR A 151 -12.94 5.18 -12.49
CA TYR A 151 -13.57 3.91 -12.19
C TYR A 151 -14.43 4.05 -10.92
N PRO A 152 -15.64 4.63 -11.01
CA PRO A 152 -16.44 5.03 -9.84
C PRO A 152 -16.86 3.91 -8.88
N ASN A 153 -16.72 2.64 -9.28
CA ASN A 153 -17.06 1.48 -8.47
C ASN A 153 -15.81 0.76 -7.90
N ILE A 154 -14.60 1.27 -8.18
CA ILE A 154 -13.37 0.71 -7.64
C ILE A 154 -13.38 0.80 -6.12
N VAL A 155 -12.79 -0.19 -5.46
CA VAL A 155 -12.58 -0.15 -4.01
C VAL A 155 -11.09 -0.04 -3.69
N THR A 156 -10.69 0.89 -2.84
CA THR A 156 -9.32 0.99 -2.33
C THR A 156 -9.26 0.78 -0.82
N ILE A 157 -8.36 -0.11 -0.41
CA ILE A 157 -8.18 -0.53 0.98
C ILE A 157 -6.77 -0.15 1.43
N ALA A 158 -6.65 0.58 2.52
CA ALA A 158 -5.39 0.99 3.11
C ALA A 158 -4.87 -0.07 4.12
N GLU A 159 -3.66 -0.56 3.91
CA GLU A 159 -2.90 -1.25 4.96
C GLU A 159 -1.93 -0.28 5.62
N ASP A 160 -2.34 0.29 6.76
CA ASP A 160 -1.53 1.23 7.53
C ASP A 160 -1.45 0.84 9.00
N ALA A 161 -0.24 0.53 9.48
CA ALA A 161 0.00 0.17 10.87
C ALA A 161 -0.05 1.36 11.85
N THR A 162 -0.07 2.60 11.33
CA THR A 162 -0.04 3.82 12.15
C THR A 162 -1.41 4.43 12.39
N TYR A 163 -2.43 3.94 11.68
CA TYR A 163 -3.79 4.48 11.66
C TYR A 163 -3.82 5.99 11.38
N TYR A 164 -3.18 6.42 10.27
CA TYR A 164 -3.15 7.82 9.86
C TYR A 164 -4.56 8.46 9.90
N PRO A 165 -4.75 9.59 10.63
CA PRO A 165 -6.05 10.25 10.71
C PRO A 165 -6.54 10.68 9.33
N GLY A 166 -7.72 10.19 8.93
CA GLY A 166 -8.31 10.53 7.64
C GLY A 166 -7.92 9.60 6.48
N LEU A 167 -7.39 8.39 6.76
CA LEU A 167 -7.18 7.35 5.73
C LEU A 167 -8.39 7.20 4.81
N CYS A 168 -9.57 7.05 5.41
CA CYS A 168 -10.83 6.81 4.69
C CYS A 168 -11.73 8.04 4.58
N GLU A 169 -11.19 9.24 4.83
CA GLU A 169 -11.94 10.48 4.63
C GLU A 169 -11.78 10.96 3.17
N PRO A 170 -12.80 11.59 2.58
CA PRO A 170 -12.72 12.11 1.22
C PRO A 170 -11.57 13.11 1.05
N THR A 171 -10.91 13.10 -0.10
CA THR A 171 -9.81 14.04 -0.40
C THR A 171 -10.26 15.50 -0.36
N SER A 172 -11.53 15.78 -0.71
CA SER A 172 -12.15 17.11 -0.58
C SER A 172 -12.23 17.63 0.85
N GLN A 173 -12.10 16.76 1.86
CA GLN A 173 -12.08 17.12 3.29
C GLN A 173 -10.67 17.07 3.89
N GLY A 174 -9.64 16.80 3.07
CA GLY A 174 -8.26 16.65 3.51
C GLY A 174 -7.88 15.23 3.92
N GLY A 175 -8.71 14.23 3.64
CA GLY A 175 -8.36 12.82 3.81
C GLY A 175 -7.56 12.23 2.65
N LEU A 176 -7.22 10.94 2.74
CA LEU A 176 -6.48 10.21 1.70
C LEU A 176 -7.39 9.55 0.64
N GLY A 177 -8.70 9.47 0.90
CA GLY A 177 -9.69 8.99 -0.06
C GLY A 177 -9.76 7.47 -0.24
N PHE A 178 -9.26 6.68 0.72
CA PHE A 178 -9.49 5.22 0.71
C PHE A 178 -10.93 4.89 1.14
N ASP A 179 -11.48 3.77 0.68
CA ASP A 179 -12.81 3.32 1.11
C ASP A 179 -12.76 2.60 2.46
N TYR A 180 -11.72 1.79 2.67
CA TYR A 180 -11.55 0.98 3.87
C TYR A 180 -10.09 0.97 4.32
N TYR A 181 -9.86 0.50 5.54
CA TYR A 181 -8.54 0.18 6.04
C TYR A 181 -8.54 -1.18 6.73
N VAL A 182 -7.38 -1.83 6.78
CA VAL A 182 -7.20 -3.09 7.48
C VAL A 182 -7.03 -2.82 8.98
N ASN A 183 -7.86 -3.44 9.83
CA ASN A 183 -7.64 -3.45 11.27
C ASN A 183 -6.55 -4.48 11.60
N LEU A 184 -5.34 -3.99 11.87
CA LEU A 184 -4.17 -4.80 12.18
C LEU A 184 -4.05 -5.11 13.69
N SER A 185 -4.73 -4.36 14.56
CA SER A 185 -4.68 -4.57 16.02
C SER A 185 -5.50 -5.79 16.44
N ALA A 186 -6.65 -6.04 15.80
CA ALA A 186 -7.49 -7.19 16.12
C ALA A 186 -6.76 -8.55 16.08
N PRO A 187 -6.01 -8.92 15.02
CA PRO A 187 -5.26 -10.17 15.02
C PRO A 187 -4.11 -10.17 16.06
N GLU A 188 -3.45 -9.03 16.31
CA GLU A 188 -2.39 -8.92 17.33
C GLU A 188 -2.94 -9.14 18.74
N MET A 189 -4.13 -8.59 19.04
CA MET A 189 -4.86 -8.82 20.28
C MET A 189 -5.13 -10.30 20.51
N TRP A 190 -5.72 -10.96 19.51
CA TRP A 190 -6.07 -12.38 19.61
C TRP A 190 -4.82 -13.26 19.74
N SER A 191 -3.74 -12.95 19.01
CA SER A 191 -2.46 -13.63 19.17
C SER A 191 -1.93 -13.50 20.60
N THR A 192 -1.93 -12.28 21.15
CA THR A 192 -1.49 -12.01 22.52
C THR A 192 -2.32 -12.79 23.54
N PHE A 193 -3.65 -12.79 23.38
CA PHE A 193 -4.57 -13.49 24.27
C PHE A 193 -4.35 -15.00 24.25
N LEU A 194 -4.19 -15.59 23.07
CA LEU A 194 -4.01 -17.03 22.91
C LEU A 194 -2.63 -17.52 23.38
N GLU A 195 -1.58 -16.70 23.21
CA GLU A 195 -0.20 -17.12 23.50
C GLU A 195 0.25 -16.80 24.94
N THR A 196 -0.24 -15.70 25.50
CA THR A 196 0.35 -15.12 26.73
C THR A 196 -0.63 -14.91 27.88
N VAL A 197 -1.93 -14.91 27.63
CA VAL A 197 -2.95 -14.58 28.64
C VAL A 197 -3.82 -15.80 28.94
N PRO A 198 -3.81 -16.34 30.17
CA PRO A 198 -4.71 -17.43 30.54
C PRO A 198 -6.19 -17.04 30.34
N ASP A 199 -7.03 -17.98 29.88
CA ASP A 199 -8.44 -17.73 29.51
C ASP A 199 -9.26 -16.99 30.59
N HIS A 200 -8.99 -17.28 31.87
CA HIS A 200 -9.71 -16.67 33.00
C HIS A 200 -9.29 -15.22 33.29
N GLU A 201 -8.20 -14.74 32.67
CA GLU A 201 -7.72 -13.35 32.74
C GLU A 201 -8.12 -12.52 31.51
N TRP A 202 -8.86 -13.10 30.55
CA TRP A 202 -9.30 -12.38 29.37
C TRP A 202 -10.26 -11.24 29.75
N SER A 203 -9.89 -10.02 29.37
CA SER A 203 -10.69 -8.83 29.64
C SER A 203 -11.66 -8.55 28.50
N MET A 204 -12.96 -8.74 28.75
CA MET A 204 -14.01 -8.41 27.77
C MET A 204 -14.02 -6.92 27.42
N THR A 205 -13.61 -6.05 28.35
CA THR A 205 -13.47 -4.62 28.07
C THR A 205 -12.39 -4.35 27.02
N LYS A 206 -11.27 -5.08 27.06
CA LYS A 206 -10.22 -4.95 26.03
C LYS A 206 -10.70 -5.46 24.69
N VAL A 207 -11.39 -6.61 24.65
CA VAL A 207 -11.94 -7.19 23.41
C VAL A 207 -12.92 -6.26 22.70
N VAL A 208 -13.70 -5.48 23.45
CA VAL A 208 -14.70 -4.56 22.87
C VAL A 208 -14.09 -3.23 22.42
N LEU A 209 -12.97 -2.81 23.02
CA LEU A 209 -12.37 -1.49 22.77
C LEU A 209 -11.33 -1.48 21.64
N GLU A 210 -10.84 -2.64 21.21
CA GLU A 210 -9.92 -2.81 20.08
C GLU A 210 -10.63 -3.31 18.81
#